data_AF-A0A1G2EN14-F1
#
_entry.id   AF-A0A1G2EN14-F1
#
_cell.length_a   1.000
_cell.length_b   1.000
_cell.length_c   1.000
_cell.angle_alpha   90.00
_cell.angle_beta   90.00
_cell.angle_gamma   90.00
#
_symmetry.space_group_name_H-M   'P 1'
#
loop_
_entity.id
_entity.type
_entity.pdbx_description
1 polymer ?
#
loop_
_entity_poly.entity_id
_entity_poly.type
_entity_poly.pdbx_seq_one_letter_code
_entity_poly.pdbx_strand_id
1 'polypeptide(L)'
;MRIYNSLSSNEIPFEMIFVGNNPPEFEMPENCHFIYSKTKPAQCFEIGARYSTGDLIMHFGDDCVFSPHALDKLYEEFIKMNDEKAMVSCRFVFEGEDLTDKHGYYWTDEKSSPRMPAGSLMKKRVWEKIGGIDKRFIALYWDLDIAMRMYEIGGRLVFAKDAYVEELTGREVLKRKFPILKNPLIYKVVAWGYHKISKPKVPPARLFSQYGVSLDRPLLDSFWVGESLSEFYCEKEGRGKLSKKRLHTVEPFKEEHFLTVSQGPKGKWT
;
A
#
# COMPACT_ATOMS: atom_id res chain seq x y z
N MET A 1 -1.65 -8.81 17.92
CA MET A 1 -1.62 -8.49 16.47
C MET A 1 -1.15 -7.05 16.31
N ARG A 2 0.11 -6.81 15.91
CA ARG A 2 0.75 -5.47 16.06
C ARG A 2 -0.01 -4.35 15.34
N ILE A 3 -0.39 -4.60 14.10
CA ILE A 3 -1.14 -3.65 13.28
C ILE A 3 -2.48 -3.29 13.91
N TYR A 4 -3.25 -4.29 14.34
CA TYR A 4 -4.51 -4.11 15.06
C TYR A 4 -4.34 -3.31 16.35
N ASN A 5 -3.32 -3.65 17.16
CA ASN A 5 -3.04 -2.93 18.40
C ASN A 5 -2.68 -1.45 18.15
N SER A 6 -2.13 -1.10 16.99
CA SER A 6 -1.89 0.31 16.63
C SER A 6 -3.16 1.07 16.29
N LEU A 7 -4.21 0.34 15.90
CA LEU A 7 -5.51 0.87 15.52
C LEU A 7 -6.55 0.78 16.65
N SER A 8 -6.23 0.14 17.78
CA SER A 8 -7.18 -0.05 18.90
C SER A 8 -7.49 1.24 19.68
N SER A 9 -6.81 2.34 19.37
CA SER A 9 -7.10 3.65 19.96
C SER A 9 -8.22 4.40 19.22
N ASN A 10 -8.61 3.97 18.03
CA ASN A 10 -9.63 4.68 17.26
C ASN A 10 -11.03 4.52 17.88
N GLU A 11 -11.82 5.59 17.80
CA GLU A 11 -13.23 5.60 18.25
C GLU A 11 -14.19 5.26 17.10
N ILE A 12 -13.79 5.56 15.86
CA ILE A 12 -14.60 5.23 14.69
C ILE A 12 -14.77 3.71 14.56
N PRO A 13 -15.99 3.21 14.29
CA PRO A 13 -16.18 1.81 13.97
C PRO A 13 -15.40 1.43 12.71
N PHE A 14 -14.65 0.34 12.79
CA PHE A 14 -13.93 -0.22 11.64
C PHE A 14 -13.94 -1.75 11.69
N GLU A 15 -13.85 -2.36 10.51
CA GLU A 15 -13.53 -3.77 10.34
C GLU A 15 -12.11 -3.91 9.76
N MET A 16 -11.47 -5.04 10.00
CA MET A 16 -10.17 -5.38 9.42
C MET A 16 -10.23 -6.74 8.73
N ILE A 17 -9.99 -6.75 7.42
CA ILE A 17 -10.08 -7.98 6.62
C ILE A 17 -8.67 -8.44 6.23
N PHE A 18 -8.28 -9.59 6.74
CA PHE A 18 -7.06 -10.29 6.35
C PHE A 18 -7.38 -11.29 5.25
N VAL A 19 -6.63 -11.23 4.14
CA VAL A 19 -6.80 -12.18 3.03
C VAL A 19 -5.46 -12.83 2.70
N GLY A 20 -5.40 -14.15 2.78
CA GLY A 20 -4.15 -14.86 2.50
C GLY A 20 -4.23 -16.36 2.77
N ASN A 21 -3.08 -17.03 2.59
CA ASN A 21 -2.95 -18.48 2.68
C ASN A 21 -2.55 -18.99 4.06
N ASN A 22 -2.30 -18.08 5.00
CA ASN A 22 -1.85 -18.37 6.36
C ASN A 22 -2.98 -18.04 7.35
N PRO A 23 -3.79 -19.04 7.76
CA PRO A 23 -4.84 -18.81 8.75
C PRO A 23 -4.24 -18.41 10.11
N PRO A 24 -4.94 -17.58 10.90
CA PRO A 24 -4.50 -17.23 12.24
C PRO A 24 -4.54 -18.46 13.16
N GLU A 25 -3.53 -18.62 14.01
CA GLU A 25 -3.47 -19.66 15.05
C GLU A 25 -4.09 -19.21 16.39
N PHE A 26 -4.79 -18.06 16.38
CA PHE A 26 -5.39 -17.43 17.56
C PHE A 26 -6.78 -16.90 17.23
N GLU A 27 -7.59 -16.69 18.25
CA GLU A 27 -8.90 -16.05 18.11
C GLU A 27 -8.72 -14.57 17.79
N MET A 28 -9.26 -14.15 16.64
CA MET A 28 -9.18 -12.75 16.21
C MET A 28 -10.21 -11.90 16.95
N PRO A 29 -9.97 -10.59 17.11
CA PRO A 29 -10.98 -9.64 17.57
C PRO A 29 -12.27 -9.73 16.74
N GLU A 30 -13.42 -9.41 17.35
CA GLU A 30 -14.74 -9.55 16.70
C GLU A 30 -14.88 -8.75 15.39
N ASN A 31 -14.22 -7.60 15.29
CA ASN A 31 -14.20 -6.76 14.09
C ASN A 31 -13.09 -7.14 13.09
N CYS A 32 -12.45 -8.30 13.26
CA CYS A 32 -11.45 -8.82 12.34
C CYS A 32 -11.99 -10.05 11.61
N HIS A 33 -11.78 -10.08 10.30
CA HIS A 33 -12.21 -11.17 9.43
C HIS A 33 -11.01 -11.76 8.70
N PHE A 34 -11.00 -13.09 8.53
CA PHE A 34 -9.99 -13.79 7.75
C PHE A 34 -10.65 -14.50 6.59
N ILE A 35 -10.14 -14.25 5.39
CA ILE A 35 -10.57 -14.92 4.17
C ILE A 35 -9.38 -15.72 3.64
N TYR A 36 -9.54 -17.04 3.62
CA TYR A 36 -8.51 -17.91 3.07
C TYR A 36 -8.43 -17.74 1.55
N SER A 37 -7.23 -17.44 1.04
CA SER A 37 -6.96 -17.43 -0.40
C SER A 37 -5.50 -17.74 -0.70
N LYS A 38 -5.26 -18.49 -1.79
CA LYS A 38 -3.90 -18.76 -2.33
C LYS A 38 -3.55 -17.87 -3.51
N THR A 39 -4.35 -16.82 -3.76
CA THR A 39 -4.15 -15.94 -4.90
C THR A 39 -2.99 -14.96 -4.65
N LYS A 40 -2.58 -14.26 -5.71
CA LYS A 40 -1.53 -13.24 -5.62
C LYS A 40 -1.93 -12.05 -4.74
N PRO A 41 -0.97 -11.29 -4.17
CA PRO A 41 -1.28 -10.22 -3.21
C PRO A 41 -2.24 -9.15 -3.74
N ALA A 42 -2.08 -8.70 -4.99
CA ALA A 42 -3.01 -7.72 -5.58
C ALA A 42 -4.46 -8.23 -5.63
N GLN A 43 -4.66 -9.54 -5.85
CA GLN A 43 -5.98 -10.16 -5.81
C GLN A 43 -6.51 -10.29 -4.37
N CYS A 44 -5.64 -10.55 -3.39
CA CYS A 44 -6.03 -10.55 -1.97
C CYS A 44 -6.58 -9.20 -1.51
N PHE A 45 -5.97 -8.09 -1.95
CA PHE A 45 -6.50 -6.75 -1.68
C PHE A 45 -7.87 -6.50 -2.33
N GLU A 46 -8.05 -6.93 -3.58
CA GLU A 46 -9.36 -6.83 -4.25
C GLU A 46 -10.43 -7.69 -3.56
N ILE A 47 -10.07 -8.90 -3.11
CA ILE A 47 -10.96 -9.76 -2.30
C ILE A 47 -11.39 -9.01 -1.03
N GLY A 48 -10.44 -8.43 -0.29
CA GLY A 48 -10.75 -7.64 0.90
C GLY A 48 -11.69 -6.47 0.60
N ALA A 49 -11.43 -5.74 -0.49
CA ALA A 49 -12.29 -4.63 -0.90
C ALA A 49 -13.72 -5.08 -1.24
N ARG A 50 -13.91 -6.20 -1.95
CA ARG A 50 -15.25 -6.72 -2.31
C ARG A 50 -16.02 -7.22 -1.10
N TYR A 51 -15.34 -7.88 -0.17
CA TYR A 51 -15.95 -8.45 1.04
C TYR A 51 -16.15 -7.43 2.17
N SER A 52 -15.54 -6.25 2.08
CA SER A 52 -15.79 -5.16 3.04
C SER A 52 -17.26 -4.76 3.09
N THR A 53 -17.73 -4.36 4.26
CA THR A 53 -19.07 -3.83 4.53
C THR A 53 -19.05 -2.33 4.77
N GLY A 54 -17.89 -1.74 5.06
CA GLY A 54 -17.74 -0.30 5.27
C GLY A 54 -18.02 0.57 4.04
N ASP A 55 -18.53 1.78 4.29
CA ASP A 55 -18.76 2.82 3.26
C ASP A 55 -17.46 3.41 2.70
N LEU A 56 -16.39 3.34 3.51
CA LEU A 56 -15.04 3.75 3.18
C LEU A 56 -14.14 2.53 3.21
N ILE A 57 -13.15 2.51 2.32
CA ILE A 57 -12.14 1.47 2.27
C ILE A 57 -10.76 2.09 2.43
N MET A 58 -9.88 1.35 3.08
CA MET A 58 -8.47 1.69 3.25
C MET A 58 -7.62 0.43 3.12
N HIS A 59 -6.56 0.50 2.32
CA HIS A 59 -5.63 -0.61 2.12
C HIS A 59 -4.25 -0.30 2.70
N PHE A 60 -3.58 -1.30 3.25
CA PHE A 60 -2.23 -1.18 3.81
C PHE A 60 -1.58 -2.56 3.94
N GLY A 61 -0.25 -2.58 4.07
CA GLY A 61 0.52 -3.80 4.38
C GLY A 61 0.35 -4.24 5.84
N ASP A 62 0.54 -5.52 6.11
CA ASP A 62 0.44 -6.11 7.45
C ASP A 62 1.64 -5.82 8.36
N ASP A 63 2.72 -5.29 7.80
CA ASP A 63 3.96 -4.86 8.45
C ASP A 63 3.97 -3.37 8.86
N CYS A 64 2.79 -2.74 8.79
CA CYS A 64 2.60 -1.32 9.11
C CYS A 64 2.11 -1.10 10.55
N VAL A 65 2.43 0.07 11.11
CA VAL A 65 1.92 0.58 12.39
C VAL A 65 1.40 1.99 12.21
N PHE A 66 0.21 2.25 12.76
CA PHE A 66 -0.44 3.55 12.65
C PHE A 66 -0.17 4.42 13.88
N SER A 67 -0.19 5.73 13.68
CA SER A 67 -0.25 6.71 14.77
C SER A 67 -1.53 6.54 15.60
N PRO A 68 -1.55 6.94 16.89
CA PRO A 68 -2.77 6.96 17.68
C PRO A 68 -3.90 7.74 16.98
N HIS A 69 -5.12 7.20 17.03
CA HIS A 69 -6.32 7.77 16.41
C HIS A 69 -6.18 8.04 14.89
N ALA A 70 -5.38 7.24 14.17
CA ALA A 70 -5.14 7.47 12.74
C ALA A 70 -6.43 7.44 11.90
N LEU A 71 -7.32 6.47 12.12
CA LEU A 71 -8.57 6.34 11.36
C LEU A 71 -9.53 7.47 11.69
N ASP A 72 -9.63 7.87 12.97
CA ASP A 72 -10.46 9.01 13.38
C ASP A 72 -10.03 10.27 12.63
N LYS A 73 -8.73 10.56 12.61
CA LYS A 73 -8.16 11.73 11.94
C LYS A 73 -8.34 11.67 10.42
N LEU A 74 -8.15 10.51 9.80
CA LEU A 74 -8.39 10.33 8.37
C LEU A 74 -9.87 10.57 8.03
N TYR A 75 -10.77 10.02 8.84
CA TYR A 75 -12.21 10.17 8.67
C TYR A 75 -12.66 11.61 8.86
N GLU A 76 -12.19 12.29 9.90
CA GLU A 76 -12.47 13.70 10.13
C GLU A 76 -12.06 14.56 8.93
N GLU A 77 -10.85 14.38 8.41
CA GLU A 77 -10.39 15.09 7.22
C GLU A 77 -11.26 14.77 5.99
N PHE A 78 -11.64 13.51 5.83
CA PHE A 78 -12.52 13.08 4.74
C PHE A 78 -13.89 13.77 4.80
N ILE A 79 -14.53 13.77 5.99
CA ILE A 79 -15.85 14.37 6.18
C ILE A 79 -15.80 15.90 6.08
N LYS A 80 -14.76 16.55 6.63
CA LYS A 80 -14.55 18.02 6.51
C LYS A 80 -14.48 18.48 5.06
N MET A 81 -13.86 17.69 4.18
CA MET A 81 -13.79 18.03 2.75
C MET A 81 -15.13 17.89 2.03
N ASN A 82 -15.99 16.98 2.48
CA ASN A 82 -17.28 16.67 1.86
C ASN A 82 -17.18 16.48 0.32
N ASP A 83 -16.14 15.76 -0.11
CA ASP A 83 -15.83 15.53 -1.51
C ASP A 83 -15.55 14.04 -1.75
N GLU A 84 -16.44 13.40 -2.48
CA GLU A 84 -16.37 11.96 -2.75
C GLU A 84 -15.24 11.60 -3.71
N LYS A 85 -14.68 12.59 -4.44
CA LYS A 85 -13.51 12.42 -5.29
C LYS A 85 -12.18 12.71 -4.55
N ALA A 86 -12.24 12.92 -3.23
CA ALA A 86 -11.04 13.00 -2.42
C ALA A 86 -10.59 11.61 -1.94
N MET A 87 -9.28 11.37 -1.98
CA MET A 87 -8.62 10.31 -1.22
C MET A 87 -7.88 10.96 -0.05
N VAL A 88 -8.02 10.42 1.16
CA VAL A 88 -7.25 10.85 2.32
C VAL A 88 -6.20 9.80 2.64
N SER A 89 -4.94 10.19 2.75
CA SER A 89 -3.84 9.27 3.06
C SER A 89 -3.18 9.62 4.38
N CYS A 90 -2.64 8.61 5.05
CA CYS A 90 -1.64 8.84 6.07
C CYS A 90 -0.39 9.48 5.46
N ARG A 91 0.35 10.21 6.29
CA ARG A 91 1.75 10.53 6.06
C ARG A 91 2.58 9.23 6.13
N PHE A 92 3.60 9.11 5.31
CA PHE A 92 4.49 7.96 5.27
C PHE A 92 5.72 8.17 6.14
N VAL A 93 5.88 7.32 7.15
CA VAL A 93 7.05 7.29 8.03
C VAL A 93 7.84 6.02 7.76
N PHE A 94 9.16 6.15 7.66
CA PHE A 94 10.07 5.01 7.53
C PHE A 94 11.24 5.19 8.50
N GLU A 95 11.42 4.20 9.38
CA GLU A 95 12.45 4.23 10.43
C GLU A 95 12.44 5.54 11.27
N GLY A 96 11.24 6.05 11.56
CA GLY A 96 11.03 7.29 12.33
C GLY A 96 11.20 8.60 11.56
N GLU A 97 11.58 8.56 10.28
CA GLU A 97 11.65 9.74 9.41
C GLU A 97 10.36 9.87 8.60
N ASP A 98 9.76 11.06 8.58
CA ASP A 98 8.63 11.37 7.70
C ASP A 98 9.13 11.62 6.27
N LEU A 99 8.82 10.68 5.38
CA LEU A 99 9.27 10.68 3.99
C LEU A 99 8.17 11.10 3.01
N THR A 100 7.02 11.56 3.51
CA THR A 100 5.84 11.93 2.70
C THR A 100 6.18 12.90 1.58
N ASP A 101 6.94 13.95 1.89
CA ASP A 101 7.26 15.02 0.93
C ASP A 101 8.47 14.71 0.04
N LYS A 102 9.16 13.60 0.32
CA LYS A 102 10.31 13.12 -0.46
C LYS A 102 9.93 11.96 -1.38
N HIS A 103 8.99 11.11 -0.98
CA HIS A 103 8.64 9.88 -1.70
C HIS A 103 7.16 9.77 -2.08
N GLY A 104 6.29 10.68 -1.61
CA GLY A 104 4.87 10.68 -1.93
C GLY A 104 4.54 11.28 -3.30
N TYR A 105 5.29 10.94 -4.35
CA TYR A 105 5.10 11.41 -5.73
C TYR A 105 5.22 10.23 -6.71
N TYR A 106 4.48 10.27 -7.83
CA TYR A 106 4.48 9.18 -8.84
C TYR A 106 5.89 8.88 -9.34
N TRP A 107 6.63 9.95 -9.63
CA TRP A 107 8.07 9.95 -9.75
C TRP A 107 8.65 10.64 -8.53
N THR A 108 9.30 9.88 -7.66
CA THR A 108 9.79 10.35 -6.35
C THR A 108 10.78 11.51 -6.45
N ASP A 109 11.41 11.68 -7.60
CA ASP A 109 12.35 12.74 -7.93
C ASP A 109 11.77 13.85 -8.82
N GLU A 110 10.45 13.89 -9.01
CA GLU A 110 9.75 14.92 -9.79
C GLU A 110 8.51 15.42 -9.05
N LYS A 111 8.62 16.61 -8.44
CA LYS A 111 7.56 17.20 -7.61
C LYS A 111 6.36 17.72 -8.41
N SER A 112 6.51 17.91 -9.72
CA SER A 112 5.38 18.24 -10.60
C SER A 112 4.52 17.01 -10.93
N SER A 113 4.98 15.80 -10.64
CA SER A 113 4.17 14.60 -10.78
C SER A 113 3.09 14.51 -9.69
N PRO A 114 1.98 13.77 -9.90
CA PRO A 114 0.93 13.63 -8.91
C PRO A 114 1.42 13.02 -7.58
N ARG A 115 0.74 13.36 -6.49
CA ARG A 115 1.05 12.84 -5.16
C ARG A 115 0.52 11.42 -5.00
N MET A 116 1.26 10.57 -4.29
CA MET A 116 0.96 9.14 -4.13
C MET A 116 0.64 8.77 -2.68
N PRO A 117 -0.36 7.90 -2.43
CA PRO A 117 -0.80 7.57 -1.08
C PRO A 117 0.14 6.61 -0.35
N ALA A 118 -0.01 6.59 0.97
CA ALA A 118 0.47 5.55 1.88
C ALA A 118 -0.69 5.24 2.85
N GLY A 119 -1.49 4.22 2.51
CA GLY A 119 -2.73 3.94 3.24
C GLY A 119 -3.84 4.92 2.89
N SER A 120 -4.47 4.77 1.71
CA SER A 120 -5.52 5.69 1.27
C SER A 120 -6.92 5.26 1.68
N LEU A 121 -7.61 6.16 2.37
CA LEU A 121 -9.03 6.11 2.68
C LEU A 121 -9.84 6.76 1.54
N MET A 122 -10.82 6.05 1.00
CA MET A 122 -11.73 6.56 -0.03
C MET A 122 -13.11 5.92 0.07
N LYS A 123 -14.10 6.51 -0.60
CA LYS A 123 -15.45 5.91 -0.71
C LYS A 123 -15.41 4.59 -1.50
N LYS A 124 -15.98 3.53 -0.92
CA LYS A 124 -16.07 2.21 -1.55
C LYS A 124 -16.76 2.26 -2.92
N ARG A 125 -17.88 2.98 -3.01
CA ARG A 125 -18.59 3.17 -4.29
C ARG A 125 -17.76 3.85 -5.39
N VAL A 126 -16.75 4.65 -5.01
CA VAL A 126 -15.85 5.27 -5.99
C VAL A 126 -14.81 4.25 -6.46
N TRP A 127 -14.30 3.41 -5.56
CA TRP A 127 -13.47 2.25 -5.91
C TRP A 127 -14.16 1.32 -6.90
N GLU A 128 -15.43 0.99 -6.64
CA GLU A 128 -16.28 0.19 -7.53
C GLU A 128 -16.44 0.87 -8.89
N LYS A 129 -16.71 2.18 -8.90
CA LYS A 129 -16.88 2.97 -10.14
C LYS A 129 -15.61 3.02 -11.00
N ILE A 130 -14.43 3.12 -10.39
CA ILE A 130 -13.15 3.11 -11.14
C ILE A 130 -12.70 1.70 -11.53
N GLY A 131 -13.39 0.65 -11.06
CA GLY A 131 -13.19 -0.73 -11.47
C GLY A 131 -12.25 -1.57 -10.60
N GLY A 132 -11.96 -1.13 -9.36
CA GLY A 132 -11.08 -1.85 -8.44
C GLY A 132 -9.67 -2.06 -8.96
N ILE A 133 -8.96 -3.07 -8.46
CA ILE A 133 -7.57 -3.36 -8.88
C ILE A 133 -7.55 -3.98 -10.28
N ASP A 134 -6.63 -3.49 -11.12
CA ASP A 134 -6.33 -4.11 -12.41
C ASP A 134 -5.66 -5.47 -12.20
N LYS A 135 -6.28 -6.54 -12.70
CA LYS A 135 -5.83 -7.93 -12.50
C LYS A 135 -4.45 -8.21 -13.07
N ARG A 136 -3.85 -7.31 -13.86
CA ARG A 136 -2.48 -7.48 -14.37
C ARG A 136 -1.44 -7.22 -13.29
N PHE A 137 -1.75 -6.44 -12.26
CA PHE A 137 -0.84 -6.29 -11.12
C PHE A 137 -0.63 -7.59 -10.38
N ILE A 138 0.57 -7.76 -9.90
CA ILE A 138 0.99 -8.95 -9.20
C ILE A 138 0.91 -8.75 -7.68
N ALA A 139 1.64 -7.76 -7.16
CA ALA A 139 1.77 -7.54 -5.72
C ALA A 139 1.73 -6.06 -5.32
N LEU A 140 2.40 -5.18 -6.07
CA LEU A 140 2.68 -3.80 -5.67
C LEU A 140 2.20 -2.81 -6.72
N TYR A 141 2.25 -1.51 -6.38
CA TYR A 141 1.98 -0.36 -7.26
C TYR A 141 0.55 -0.24 -7.84
N TRP A 142 -0.32 -1.21 -7.57
CA TRP A 142 -1.74 -1.12 -7.93
C TRP A 142 -2.45 0.02 -7.19
N ASP A 143 -1.99 0.38 -6.00
CA ASP A 143 -2.46 1.51 -5.20
C ASP A 143 -2.13 2.85 -5.86
N LEU A 144 -0.97 2.94 -6.51
CA LEU A 144 -0.59 4.11 -7.31
C LEU A 144 -1.45 4.23 -8.58
N ASP A 145 -1.79 3.11 -9.22
CA ASP A 145 -2.73 3.10 -10.36
C ASP A 145 -4.14 3.56 -9.94
N ILE A 146 -4.61 3.14 -8.76
CA ILE A 146 -5.87 3.63 -8.17
C ILE A 146 -5.80 5.14 -7.94
N ALA A 147 -4.72 5.65 -7.36
CA ALA A 147 -4.53 7.08 -7.14
C ALA A 147 -4.53 7.88 -8.45
N MET A 148 -3.85 7.39 -9.49
CA MET A 148 -3.85 8.01 -10.81
C MET A 148 -5.23 8.00 -11.47
N ARG A 149 -6.02 6.92 -11.33
CA ARG A 149 -7.41 6.87 -11.80
C ARG A 149 -8.31 7.85 -11.04
N MET A 150 -8.03 8.09 -9.76
CA MET A 150 -8.73 9.12 -9.00
C MET A 150 -8.42 10.52 -9.54
N TYR A 151 -7.19 10.81 -9.90
CA TYR A 151 -6.85 12.07 -10.59
C TYR A 151 -7.51 12.18 -11.97
N GLU A 152 -7.56 11.10 -12.75
CA GLU A 152 -8.18 11.07 -14.09
C GLU A 152 -9.66 11.47 -14.06
N ILE A 153 -10.41 11.10 -13.02
CA ILE A 153 -11.83 11.49 -12.85
C ILE A 153 -12.02 12.88 -12.22
N GLY A 154 -10.94 13.67 -12.11
CA GLY A 154 -10.92 15.00 -11.50
C GLY A 154 -10.86 15.00 -9.98
N GLY A 155 -10.45 13.89 -9.37
CA GLY A 155 -10.21 13.77 -7.94
C GLY A 155 -8.84 14.25 -7.49
N ARG A 156 -8.55 14.07 -6.20
CA ARG A 156 -7.29 14.50 -5.58
C ARG A 156 -6.91 13.65 -4.38
N LEU A 157 -5.61 13.61 -4.10
CA LEU A 157 -5.05 13.06 -2.86
C LEU A 157 -4.77 14.16 -1.84
N VAL A 158 -5.17 13.93 -0.59
CA VAL A 158 -4.89 14.80 0.56
C VAL A 158 -4.22 13.98 1.65
N PHE A 159 -3.14 14.49 2.23
CA PHE A 159 -2.49 13.88 3.38
C PHE A 159 -3.10 14.43 4.67
N ALA A 160 -3.58 13.55 5.54
CA ALA A 160 -3.99 13.94 6.89
C ALA A 160 -2.75 14.40 7.67
N LYS A 161 -2.81 15.60 8.25
CA LYS A 161 -1.65 16.22 8.92
C LYS A 161 -1.17 15.42 10.12
N ASP A 162 -2.11 14.88 10.90
CA ASP A 162 -1.84 14.28 12.20
C ASP A 162 -1.97 12.74 12.22
N ALA A 163 -2.08 12.12 11.04
CA ALA A 163 -2.13 10.67 10.90
C ALA A 163 -0.95 10.19 10.05
N TYR A 164 -0.20 9.22 10.58
CA TYR A 164 0.90 8.58 9.85
C TYR A 164 0.80 7.06 9.91
N VAL A 165 1.39 6.43 8.91
CA VAL A 165 1.65 5.00 8.83
C VAL A 165 3.15 4.80 8.77
N GLU A 166 3.66 3.90 9.59
CA GLU A 166 5.07 3.54 9.66
C GLU A 166 5.27 2.09 9.21
N GLU A 167 6.08 1.89 8.17
CA GLU A 167 6.53 0.55 7.77
C GLU A 167 7.67 0.10 8.69
N LEU A 168 7.50 -1.04 9.36
CA LEU A 168 8.48 -1.52 10.32
C LEU A 168 9.47 -2.50 9.70
N THR A 169 10.73 -2.10 9.62
CA THR A 169 11.81 -3.03 9.28
C THR A 169 12.20 -3.89 10.48
N GLY A 170 12.68 -5.11 10.24
CA GLY A 170 13.17 -6.00 11.31
C GLY A 170 14.30 -5.37 12.15
N ARG A 171 15.06 -4.42 11.61
CA ARG A 171 16.07 -3.66 12.35
C ARG A 171 15.43 -2.77 13.40
N GLU A 172 14.37 -2.06 13.05
CA GLU A 172 13.76 -1.10 13.96
C GLU A 172 12.92 -1.76 15.04
N VAL A 173 12.31 -2.91 14.72
CA VAL A 173 11.74 -3.81 15.74
C VAL A 173 12.80 -4.20 16.78
N LEU A 174 14.02 -4.52 16.34
CA LEU A 174 15.12 -4.92 17.23
C LEU A 174 15.60 -3.75 18.10
N LYS A 175 15.76 -2.55 17.52
CA LYS A 175 16.16 -1.34 18.28
C LYS A 175 15.11 -0.89 19.30
N ARG A 176 13.82 -1.05 19.00
CA ARG A 176 12.73 -0.78 19.95
C ARG A 176 12.74 -1.76 21.11
N LYS A 177 12.99 -3.05 20.83
CA LYS A 177 13.06 -4.10 21.85
C LYS A 177 14.30 -4.00 22.74
N PHE A 178 15.44 -3.61 22.17
CA PHE A 178 16.70 -3.47 22.89
C PHE A 178 17.27 -2.06 22.67
N PRO A 179 16.92 -1.08 23.51
CA PRO A 179 17.33 0.32 23.35
C PRO A 179 18.85 0.52 23.23
N ILE A 180 19.64 -0.38 23.82
CA ILE A 180 21.11 -0.39 23.72
C ILE A 180 21.61 -0.52 22.26
N LEU A 181 20.81 -1.13 21.37
CA LEU A 181 21.10 -1.26 19.94
C LEU A 181 20.87 0.05 19.16
N LYS A 182 20.34 1.10 19.80
CA LYS A 182 20.37 2.45 19.20
C LYS A 182 21.80 3.00 19.10
N ASN A 183 22.74 2.48 19.90
CA ASN A 183 24.16 2.84 19.77
C ASN A 183 24.77 2.17 18.52
N PRO A 184 25.31 2.94 17.55
CA PRO A 184 25.84 2.40 16.30
C PRO A 184 26.98 1.40 16.48
N LEU A 185 27.84 1.58 17.49
CA LEU A 185 28.96 0.67 17.78
C LEU A 185 28.44 -0.66 18.30
N ILE A 186 27.50 -0.63 19.26
CA ILE A 186 26.92 -1.84 19.84
C ILE A 186 26.15 -2.62 18.78
N TYR A 187 25.35 -1.94 17.96
CA TYR A 187 24.66 -2.57 16.84
C TYR A 187 25.62 -3.24 15.85
N LYS A 188 26.71 -2.56 15.48
CA LYS A 188 27.74 -3.13 14.58
C LYS A 188 28.37 -4.40 15.17
N VAL A 189 28.72 -4.39 16.45
CA VAL A 189 29.31 -5.56 17.13
C VAL A 189 28.33 -6.72 17.19
N VAL A 190 27.07 -6.47 17.58
CA VAL A 190 26.02 -7.50 17.65
C VAL A 190 25.69 -8.04 16.27
N ALA A 191 25.55 -7.18 15.26
CA ALA A 191 25.29 -7.59 13.88
C ALA A 191 26.45 -8.40 13.30
N TRP A 192 27.70 -8.02 13.59
CA TRP A 192 28.89 -8.77 13.18
C TRP A 192 28.95 -10.16 13.83
N GLY A 193 28.70 -10.23 15.14
CA GLY A 193 28.64 -11.50 15.87
C GLY A 193 27.53 -12.41 15.33
N TYR A 194 26.34 -11.85 15.10
CA TYR A 194 25.22 -12.57 14.48
C TYR A 194 25.62 -13.11 13.11
N HIS A 195 26.16 -12.27 12.22
CA HIS A 195 26.58 -12.68 10.87
C HIS A 195 27.65 -13.77 10.85
N LYS A 196 28.57 -13.79 11.82
CA LYS A 196 29.57 -14.88 11.93
C LYS A 196 28.97 -16.21 12.36
N ILE A 197 27.91 -16.18 13.19
CA ILE A 197 27.30 -17.38 13.77
C ILE A 197 26.18 -17.92 12.87
N SER A 198 25.42 -17.03 12.23
CA SER A 198 24.35 -17.39 11.30
C SER A 198 24.94 -17.71 9.93
N LYS A 199 24.76 -18.95 9.44
CA LYS A 199 24.96 -19.23 8.00
C LYS A 199 24.07 -18.27 7.21
N PRO A 200 24.57 -17.57 6.18
CA PRO A 200 23.73 -16.71 5.36
C PRO A 200 22.72 -17.59 4.64
N LYS A 201 21.52 -17.73 5.21
CA LYS A 201 20.35 -18.09 4.42
C LYS A 201 20.15 -16.90 3.50
N VAL A 202 20.21 -17.12 2.19
CA VAL A 202 19.76 -16.13 1.21
C VAL A 202 18.35 -15.75 1.66
N PRO A 203 18.10 -14.51 2.11
CA PRO A 203 16.77 -14.14 2.53
C PRO A 203 15.83 -14.36 1.33
N PRO A 204 14.62 -14.89 1.53
CA PRO A 204 13.66 -15.02 0.45
C PRO A 204 13.52 -13.66 -0.24
N ALA A 205 13.48 -13.67 -1.58
CA ALA A 205 13.36 -12.45 -2.35
C ALA A 205 12.10 -11.69 -1.88
N ARG A 206 12.27 -10.44 -1.47
CA ARG A 206 11.13 -9.61 -1.05
C ARG A 206 10.23 -9.37 -2.24
N LEU A 207 8.91 -9.25 -2.02
CA LEU A 207 7.93 -8.95 -3.07
C LEU A 207 8.34 -7.72 -3.89
N PHE A 208 8.88 -6.69 -3.23
CA PHE A 208 9.40 -5.49 -3.87
C PHE A 208 10.50 -5.77 -4.89
N SER A 209 11.50 -6.56 -4.52
CA SER A 209 12.63 -6.90 -5.40
C SER A 209 12.21 -7.84 -6.52
N GLN A 210 11.29 -8.76 -6.26
CA GLN A 210 10.91 -9.81 -7.21
C GLN A 210 9.86 -9.35 -8.23
N TYR A 211 8.88 -8.57 -7.80
CA TYR A 211 7.74 -8.16 -8.61
C TYR A 211 7.62 -6.65 -8.74
N GLY A 212 7.87 -5.92 -7.65
CA GLY A 212 7.74 -4.47 -7.63
C GLY A 212 8.59 -3.80 -8.72
N VAL A 213 9.92 -3.91 -8.63
CA VAL A 213 10.84 -3.21 -9.52
C VAL A 213 10.79 -3.74 -10.97
N SER A 214 10.67 -5.05 -11.12
CA SER A 214 10.87 -5.74 -12.40
C SER A 214 9.60 -5.93 -13.23
N LEU A 215 8.42 -5.93 -12.60
CA LEU A 215 7.17 -6.29 -13.27
C LEU A 215 6.08 -5.23 -13.03
N ASP A 216 5.71 -4.99 -11.77
CA ASP A 216 4.59 -4.12 -11.43
C ASP A 216 4.88 -2.64 -11.70
N ARG A 217 6.13 -2.16 -11.49
CA ARG A 217 6.49 -0.77 -11.83
C ARG A 217 6.49 -0.52 -13.35
N PRO A 218 7.15 -1.35 -14.19
CA PRO A 218 7.02 -1.22 -15.64
C PRO A 218 5.57 -1.32 -16.13
N LEU A 219 4.76 -2.19 -15.51
CA LEU A 219 3.34 -2.29 -15.82
C LEU A 219 2.59 -0.99 -15.49
N LEU A 220 2.78 -0.43 -14.28
CA LEU A 220 2.21 0.87 -13.90
C LEU A 220 2.62 1.95 -14.92
N ASP A 221 3.91 2.04 -15.24
CA ASP A 221 4.40 3.02 -16.20
C ASP A 221 3.79 2.81 -17.59
N SER A 222 3.57 1.57 -18.03
CA SER A 222 2.85 1.32 -19.30
C SER A 222 1.43 1.88 -19.32
N PHE A 223 0.78 2.02 -18.16
CA PHE A 223 -0.58 2.58 -18.07
C PHE A 223 -0.61 4.11 -18.08
N TRP A 224 0.49 4.78 -17.75
CA TRP A 224 0.47 6.22 -17.47
C TRP A 224 1.56 7.01 -18.18
N VAL A 225 2.56 6.36 -18.77
CA VAL A 225 3.74 7.02 -19.34
C VAL A 225 3.83 6.74 -20.84
N GLY A 226 4.00 7.80 -21.63
CA GLY A 226 4.15 7.70 -23.08
C GLY A 226 4.88 8.89 -23.69
N GLU A 227 5.29 8.78 -24.95
CA GLU A 227 6.12 9.80 -25.62
C GLU A 227 5.28 10.89 -26.32
N SER A 228 4.15 10.49 -26.90
CA SER A 228 3.31 11.34 -27.77
C SER A 228 1.97 11.66 -27.10
N LEU A 229 2.03 12.37 -25.97
CA LEU A 229 0.84 12.76 -25.19
C LEU A 229 0.51 14.24 -25.35
N SER A 230 -0.76 14.55 -25.57
CA SER A 230 -1.29 15.92 -25.61
C SER A 230 -1.64 16.48 -24.23
N GLU A 231 -2.02 15.61 -23.28
CA GLU A 231 -2.38 15.98 -21.91
C GLU A 231 -1.54 15.21 -20.90
N PHE A 232 -0.61 15.88 -20.24
CA PHE A 232 0.30 15.28 -19.27
C PHE A 232 0.53 16.18 -18.05
N TYR A 233 0.96 15.60 -16.94
CA TYR A 233 1.34 16.32 -15.72
C TYR A 233 2.75 16.90 -15.84
N CYS A 234 3.70 16.05 -16.21
CA CYS A 234 5.12 16.38 -16.29
C CYS A 234 5.81 15.51 -17.34
N GLU A 235 6.97 15.97 -17.80
CA GLU A 235 7.83 15.29 -18.75
C GLU A 235 9.22 15.13 -18.13
N LYS A 236 9.87 13.99 -18.41
CA LYS A 236 11.22 13.73 -17.95
C LYS A 236 12.04 13.07 -19.03
N GLU A 237 13.20 13.65 -19.29
CA GLU A 237 14.16 13.12 -20.25
C GLU A 237 14.51 11.66 -19.90
N GLY A 238 14.40 10.78 -20.90
CA GLY A 238 14.65 9.34 -20.75
C GLY A 238 13.55 8.54 -20.02
N ARG A 239 12.48 9.18 -19.52
CA ARG A 239 11.30 8.49 -18.96
C ARG A 239 10.00 8.77 -19.70
N GLY A 240 9.92 9.83 -20.52
CA GLY A 240 8.73 10.20 -21.29
C GLY A 240 7.80 11.16 -20.54
N LYS A 241 6.52 11.20 -20.93
CA LYS A 241 5.49 12.08 -20.38
C LYS A 241 4.51 11.31 -19.51
N LEU A 242 4.20 11.85 -18.34
CA LEU A 242 3.22 11.27 -17.41
C LEU A 242 1.81 11.76 -17.76
N SER A 243 1.01 10.89 -18.38
CA SER A 243 -0.34 11.15 -18.87
C SER A 243 -1.32 11.59 -17.78
N LYS A 244 -2.27 12.46 -18.14
CA LYS A 244 -3.46 12.75 -17.32
C LYS A 244 -4.59 11.72 -17.48
N LYS A 245 -4.46 10.84 -18.47
CA LYS A 245 -5.43 9.78 -18.79
C LYS A 245 -4.74 8.43 -18.84
N ARG A 246 -5.42 7.39 -18.40
CA ARG A 246 -4.87 6.04 -18.47
C ARG A 246 -4.75 5.61 -19.92
N LEU A 247 -3.59 5.11 -20.32
CA LEU A 247 -3.26 4.72 -21.70
C LEU A 247 -3.85 3.37 -22.08
N HIS A 248 -4.24 2.57 -21.10
CA HIS A 248 -4.86 1.26 -21.29
C HIS A 248 -6.20 1.19 -20.54
N THR A 249 -7.11 0.36 -21.01
CA THR A 249 -8.35 0.04 -20.28
C THR A 249 -8.05 -0.80 -19.04
N VAL A 250 -8.81 -0.61 -17.97
CA VAL A 250 -8.72 -1.42 -16.75
C VAL A 250 -9.20 -2.84 -17.04
N GLU A 251 -8.44 -3.83 -16.60
CA GLU A 251 -8.85 -5.23 -16.65
C GLU A 251 -9.27 -5.72 -15.26
N PRO A 252 -10.57 -5.74 -14.92
CA PRO A 252 -11.03 -6.11 -13.58
C PRO A 252 -10.87 -7.61 -13.33
N PHE A 253 -10.79 -7.99 -12.06
CA PHE A 253 -10.97 -9.38 -11.64
C PHE A 253 -12.41 -9.85 -11.87
N LYS A 254 -12.56 -11.08 -12.35
CA LYS A 254 -13.84 -11.78 -12.55
C LYS A 254 -14.28 -12.49 -11.27
N GLU A 255 -15.57 -12.71 -11.10
CA GLU A 255 -16.13 -13.46 -9.96
C GLU A 255 -15.76 -14.96 -9.99
N GLU A 256 -15.60 -15.52 -11.18
CA GLU A 256 -15.31 -16.94 -11.35
C GLU A 256 -13.95 -17.30 -10.71
N HIS A 257 -13.98 -18.26 -9.78
CA HIS A 257 -12.81 -18.75 -9.05
C HIS A 257 -12.00 -17.65 -8.34
N PHE A 258 -12.65 -16.55 -7.98
CA PHE A 258 -11.98 -15.35 -7.47
C PHE A 258 -11.18 -15.60 -6.17
N LEU A 259 -11.63 -16.52 -5.30
CA LEU A 259 -10.91 -16.88 -4.07
C LEU A 259 -9.83 -17.96 -4.26
N THR A 260 -9.91 -18.75 -5.33
CA THR A 260 -9.17 -20.02 -5.45
C THR A 260 -8.14 -20.03 -6.56
N VAL A 261 -8.29 -19.19 -7.59
CA VAL A 261 -7.41 -19.15 -8.76
C VAL A 261 -6.89 -17.73 -8.98
N SER A 262 -5.56 -17.61 -9.05
CA SER A 262 -4.90 -16.35 -9.40
C SER A 262 -5.24 -15.97 -10.85
N GLN A 263 -5.92 -14.85 -11.04
CA GLN A 263 -6.28 -14.32 -12.36
C GLN A 263 -5.19 -13.37 -12.87
N GLY A 264 -4.87 -13.43 -14.18
CA GLY A 264 -3.75 -12.67 -14.75
C GLY A 264 -2.38 -13.33 -14.46
N PRO A 265 -1.28 -12.55 -14.46
CA PRO A 265 0.06 -13.10 -14.24
C PRO A 265 0.16 -13.74 -12.87
N LYS A 266 0.86 -14.88 -12.83
CA LYS A 266 1.15 -15.65 -11.62
C LYS A 266 2.60 -15.39 -11.21
N GLY A 267 2.81 -15.22 -9.92
CA GLY A 267 4.13 -15.27 -9.30
C GLY A 267 4.26 -16.50 -8.41
N LYS A 268 5.45 -16.66 -7.85
CA LYS A 268 5.78 -17.58 -6.77
C LYS A 268 5.56 -16.87 -5.44
N TRP A 269 4.59 -17.35 -4.67
CA TRP A 269 4.36 -16.95 -3.27
C TRP A 269 4.58 -18.21 -2.44
N THR A 270 5.61 -18.21 -1.60
CA THR A 270 5.96 -19.31 -0.68
C THR A 270 6.14 -18.75 0.70
#